data_AF-A0A2V7TLN7-F1
#
_entry.id   AF-A0A2V7TLN7-F1
#
_cell.length_a   1.000
_cell.length_b   1.000
_cell.length_c   1.000
_cell.angle_alpha   90.00
_cell.angle_beta   90.00
_cell.angle_gamma   90.00
#
_symmetry.space_group_name_H-M   'P 1'
#
loop_
_entity.id
_entity.type
_entity.pdbx_description
1 polymer ?
#
loop_
_entity_poly.entity_id
_entity_poly.type
_entity_poly.pdbx_seq_one_letter_code
_entity_poly.pdbx_strand_id
1 'polypeptide(L)' 'GELGGAAVAATSGHLLVLVGLEGDTVLVNDPAAPTAASVPRRYRADELGNAWLARGGIGYVLFDLARL' A
#
# COMPACT_ATOMS: atom_id res chain seq x y z
N GLY A 1 2.79 -14.18 -1.15
CA GLY A 1 3.16 -12.82 -0.72
C GLY A 1 2.72 -12.61 0.70
N GLU A 2 3.39 -11.70 1.42
CA GLU A 2 3.12 -11.33 2.82
C GLU A 2 1.79 -10.57 3.00
N LEU A 3 1.13 -10.17 1.89
CA LEU A 3 -0.18 -9.53 1.85
C LEU A 3 -1.21 -10.45 1.19
N GLY A 4 -2.34 -10.68 1.85
CA GLY A 4 -3.46 -11.41 1.26
C GLY A 4 -4.04 -10.69 0.04
N GLY A 5 -4.20 -11.39 -1.08
CA GLY A 5 -4.80 -10.82 -2.29
C GLY A 5 -3.95 -9.78 -3.02
N ALA A 6 -2.62 -9.77 -2.78
CA ALA A 6 -1.68 -8.88 -3.44
C ALA A 6 -1.81 -8.90 -4.97
N ALA A 7 -1.61 -7.74 -5.62
CA ALA A 7 -1.65 -7.62 -7.07
C ALA A 7 -0.59 -8.48 -7.78
N VAL A 8 0.54 -8.69 -7.12
CA VAL A 8 1.66 -9.51 -7.59
C VAL A 8 2.10 -10.47 -6.49
N ALA A 9 2.54 -11.67 -6.87
CA ALA A 9 2.91 -12.72 -5.90
C ALA A 9 4.16 -12.37 -5.07
N ALA A 10 5.13 -11.69 -5.69
CA ALA A 10 6.39 -11.25 -5.06
C ALA A 10 7.03 -10.10 -5.85
N THR A 11 7.86 -9.30 -5.16
CA THR A 11 8.63 -8.20 -5.73
C THR A 11 9.92 -8.00 -4.92
N SER A 12 11.01 -7.56 -5.57
CA SER A 12 12.24 -7.16 -4.87
C SER A 12 12.05 -5.86 -4.07
N GLY A 13 11.09 -5.03 -4.48
CA GLY A 13 10.66 -3.80 -3.83
C GLY A 13 9.53 -3.18 -4.65
N HIS A 14 8.51 -2.63 -3.99
CA HIS A 14 7.33 -2.09 -4.63
C HIS A 14 6.80 -0.89 -3.87
N LEU A 15 6.30 0.11 -4.60
CA LEU A 15 5.70 1.30 -4.02
C LEU A 15 4.18 1.21 -4.12
N LEU A 16 3.52 1.60 -3.03
CA LEU A 16 2.08 1.74 -2.92
C LEU A 16 1.77 3.17 -2.51
N VAL A 17 0.61 3.68 -2.94
CA VAL A 17 0.10 4.96 -2.42
C VAL A 17 -0.97 4.65 -1.39
N LEU A 18 -0.70 4.98 -0.12
CA LEU A 18 -1.71 4.89 0.94
C LEU A 18 -2.68 6.06 0.78
N VAL A 19 -3.97 5.76 0.74
CA VAL A 19 -5.03 6.76 0.56
C VAL A 19 -6.00 6.83 1.74
N GLY A 20 -5.91 5.89 2.68
CA GLY A 20 -6.73 5.90 3.88
C GLY A 20 -6.50 4.69 4.78
N LEU A 21 -7.12 4.76 5.95
CA LEU A 21 -7.18 3.69 6.93
C LEU A 21 -8.62 3.61 7.47
N GLU A 22 -9.22 2.42 7.39
CA GLU A 22 -10.58 2.14 7.85
C GLU A 22 -10.54 0.96 8.82
N GLY A 23 -10.49 1.25 10.13
CA GLY A 23 -10.24 0.24 11.16
C GLY A 23 -8.91 -0.46 10.91
N ASP A 24 -8.95 -1.80 10.81
CA ASP A 24 -7.76 -2.63 10.52
C ASP A 24 -7.48 -2.80 9.01
N THR A 25 -8.11 -1.99 8.16
CA THR A 25 -7.94 -2.05 6.70
C THR A 25 -7.23 -0.82 6.18
N VAL A 26 -6.07 -1.00 5.54
CA VAL A 26 -5.37 0.06 4.81
C VAL A 26 -5.90 0.10 3.38
N LEU A 27 -6.26 1.30 2.92
CA LEU A 27 -6.65 1.56 1.55
C LEU A 27 -5.44 2.03 0.76
N VAL A 28 -5.19 1.39 -0.38
CA VAL A 28 -4.05 1.73 -1.23
C VAL A 28 -4.44 1.82 -2.70
N ASN A 29 -3.67 2.58 -3.46
CA ASN A 29 -3.57 2.41 -4.90
C ASN A 29 -2.30 1.60 -5.20
N ASP A 30 -2.50 0.39 -5.74
CA ASP A 30 -1.44 -0.55 -6.10
C ASP A 30 -1.28 -0.62 -7.63
N PRO A 31 -0.23 -0.03 -8.20
CA PRO A 31 -0.04 0.03 -9.65
C PRO A 31 0.34 -1.32 -10.27
N ALA A 32 0.66 -2.36 -9.46
CA ALA A 32 0.90 -3.70 -9.98
C ALA A 32 -0.40 -4.44 -10.35
N ALA A 33 -1.57 -3.84 -10.11
CA ALA A 33 -2.84 -4.42 -10.48
C ALA A 33 -2.98 -4.57 -12.01
N PRO A 34 -3.63 -5.64 -12.51
CA PRO A 34 -3.66 -5.96 -13.93
C PRO A 34 -4.52 -4.99 -14.75
N THR A 35 -5.38 -4.20 -14.11
CA THR A 35 -6.25 -3.22 -14.78
C THR A 35 -6.34 -1.95 -13.95
N ALA A 36 -6.56 -0.80 -14.60
CA ALA A 36 -6.75 0.48 -13.92
C ALA A 36 -7.89 0.42 -12.87
N ALA A 37 -8.98 -0.29 -13.19
CA ALA A 37 -10.11 -0.47 -12.29
C ALA A 37 -9.78 -1.32 -11.04
N SER A 38 -8.69 -2.09 -11.05
CA SER A 38 -8.24 -2.93 -9.93
C SER A 38 -7.04 -2.36 -9.17
N VAL A 39 -6.60 -1.14 -9.49
CA VAL A 39 -5.56 -0.40 -8.76
C VAL A 39 -5.98 -0.09 -7.33
N PRO A 40 -7.22 0.35 -7.04
CA PRO A 40 -7.66 0.49 -5.65
C PRO A 40 -7.72 -0.88 -4.97
N ARG A 41 -6.99 -1.03 -3.87
CA ARG A 41 -6.89 -2.27 -3.09
C ARG A 41 -7.02 -2.01 -1.60
N ARG A 42 -7.34 -3.09 -0.89
CA ARG A 42 -7.54 -3.11 0.55
C ARG A 42 -6.66 -4.22 1.13
N TYR A 43 -5.79 -3.86 2.05
CA TYR A 43 -4.93 -4.80 2.76
C TYR A 43 -5.17 -4.71 4.24
N ARG A 44 -4.93 -5.80 4.97
CA ARG A 44 -4.93 -5.74 6.43
C ARG A 44 -3.76 -4.87 6.90
N ALA A 45 -4.00 -4.07 7.94
CA ALA A 45 -3.02 -3.15 8.48
C ALA A 45 -1.81 -3.86 9.10
N ASP A 46 -2.03 -5.00 9.76
CA ASP A 46 -0.95 -5.81 10.34
C ASP A 46 -0.08 -6.48 9.27
N GLU A 47 -0.69 -7.06 8.24
CA GLU A 47 0.05 -7.63 7.09
C GLU A 47 0.91 -6.57 6.40
N LEU A 48 0.30 -5.42 6.05
CA LEU A 48 1.01 -4.33 5.38
C LEU A 48 2.11 -3.75 6.26
N GLY A 49 1.81 -3.51 7.54
CA GLY A 49 2.77 -2.97 8.50
C GLY A 49 3.97 -3.89 8.69
N ASN A 50 3.74 -5.20 8.84
CA ASN A 50 4.83 -6.18 8.98
C ASN A 50 5.72 -6.23 7.74
N ALA A 51 5.13 -6.32 6.55
CA ALA A 51 5.87 -6.35 5.29
C ALA A 51 6.68 -5.07 5.05
N TRP A 52 6.11 -3.91 5.39
CA TRP A 52 6.74 -2.60 5.25
C TRP A 52 7.90 -2.41 6.22
N LEU A 53 7.69 -2.69 7.51
CA LEU A 53 8.71 -2.53 8.55
C LEU A 53 9.86 -3.52 8.41
N ALA A 54 9.59 -4.75 7.95
CA ALA A 54 10.63 -5.73 7.64
C ALA A 54 11.58 -5.28 6.53
N ARG A 55 11.20 -4.27 5.74
CA ARG A 55 11.95 -3.74 4.59
C ARG A 55 12.40 -2.29 4.78
N GLY A 56 12.47 -1.83 6.03
CA GLY A 56 13.03 -0.54 6.40
C GLY A 56 12.01 0.57 6.67
N GLY A 57 10.72 0.35 6.41
CA GLY A 57 9.68 1.28 6.88
C GLY A 57 9.72 2.67 6.22
N ILE A 58 10.18 2.78 4.97
CA ILE A 58 10.28 4.08 4.29
C ILE A 58 8.89 4.55 3.81
N GLY A 59 8.55 5.81 4.09
CA GLY A 59 7.36 6.47 3.59
C GLY A 59 7.65 7.89 3.10
N TYR A 60 6.97 8.30 2.04
CA TYR A 60 7.01 9.67 1.53
C TYR A 60 5.65 10.31 1.80
N VAL A 61 5.65 11.43 2.51
CA VAL A 61 4.42 12.18 2.81
C VAL A 61 4.29 13.31 1.80
N LEU A 62 3.26 13.22 0.96
CA LEU A 62 2.91 14.25 0.00
C LEU A 62 1.87 15.17 0.62
N PHE A 63 2.14 16.47 0.62
CA PHE A 63 1.21 17.48 1.11
C PHE A 63 1.17 18.66 0.14
N ASP A 64 0.01 19.26 0.03
CA ASP A 64 -0.17 20.52 -0.69
C ASP A 64 0.24 21.67 0.22
N LEU A 65 1.28 22.42 -0.17
CA LEU A 65 1.77 23.58 0.57
C LEU A 65 0.71 24.67 0.75
N ALA A 66 -0.29 24.74 -0.13
CA ALA A 66 -1.40 25.68 -0.01
C ALA A 66 -2.47 25.27 1.02
N ARG A 67 -2.36 24.06 1.59
CA ARG A 67 -3.29 23.49 2.59
C ARG A 67 -2.66 23.27 3.96
N LEU A 68 -1.45 23.77 4.19
CA LEU A 68 -0.80 23.86 5.49
C LEU A 68 -1.00 25.26 6.08
#